data_AF-A0A2H0BVM7-F1
#
_entry.id   AF-A0A2H0BVM7-F1
#
_cell.length_a   1.000
_cell.length_b   1.000
_cell.length_c   1.000
_cell.angle_alpha   90.00
_cell.angle_beta   90.00
_cell.angle_gamma   90.00
#
_symmetry.space_group_name_H-M   'P 1'
#
loop_
_entity.id
_entity.type
_entity.pdbx_description
1 polymer ?
#
loop_
_entity_poly.entity_id
_entity_poly.type
_entity_poly.pdbx_seq_one_letter_code
_entity_poly.pdbx_strand_id
1 'polypeptide(L)'
;MVKKARLYYGIVLVIVALFMHQFYLHGPLALAYNRAFYLHTKNLHFLEELVNKVPKDASVMTQNNLAVRFTHQDVMLLRDNYEVYNPDYIVLDLRDEQNPNVFFGLKDKDSLLTFLLRDKNYEAIFQTEYQYVFQKK
;
A
#
# COMPACT_ATOMS: atom_id res chain seq x y z
N MET A 1 -26.98 0.28 -42.21
CA MET A 1 -26.57 1.57 -41.59
C MET A 1 -26.20 1.44 -40.11
N VAL A 2 -27.05 0.82 -39.28
CA VAL A 2 -26.87 0.75 -37.80
C VAL A 2 -25.57 0.08 -37.34
N LYS A 3 -25.08 -0.98 -38.02
CA LYS A 3 -23.82 -1.65 -37.65
C LYS A 3 -22.58 -0.76 -37.81
N LYS A 4 -22.51 0.06 -38.86
CA LYS A 4 -21.40 0.99 -39.09
C LYS A 4 -21.39 2.10 -38.05
N ALA A 5 -22.57 2.65 -37.71
CA ALA A 5 -22.69 3.64 -36.64
C ALA A 5 -22.20 3.08 -35.29
N ARG A 6 -22.59 1.85 -34.92
CA ARG A 6 -22.10 1.19 -33.69
C ARG A 6 -20.59 0.99 -33.68
N LEU A 7 -20.00 0.67 -34.83
CA LEU A 7 -18.53 0.55 -34.96
C LEU A 7 -17.85 1.91 -34.71
N TYR A 8 -18.36 3.00 -35.29
CA TYR A 8 -17.82 4.34 -35.07
C TYR A 8 -17.95 4.77 -33.60
N TYR A 9 -19.12 4.55 -32.98
CA TYR A 9 -19.30 4.83 -31.55
C TYR A 9 -18.34 4.02 -30.67
N GLY A 10 -18.13 2.73 -31.00
CA GLY A 10 -17.16 1.89 -30.30
C GLY A 10 -15.73 2.44 -30.40
N ILE A 11 -15.31 2.85 -31.60
CA ILE A 11 -13.99 3.46 -31.82
C ILE A 11 -13.84 4.76 -31.03
N VAL A 12 -14.86 5.64 -31.06
CA VAL A 12 -14.83 6.90 -30.30
C VAL A 12 -14.74 6.64 -28.80
N LEU A 13 -15.49 5.67 -28.27
CA LEU A 13 -15.42 5.31 -26.85
C LEU A 13 -14.03 4.80 -26.46
N VAL A 14 -13.40 3.98 -27.30
CA VAL A 14 -12.03 3.51 -27.05
C VAL A 14 -11.04 4.68 -27.06
N ILE A 15 -11.13 5.60 -28.03
CA ILE A 15 -10.24 6.76 -28.11
C ILE A 15 -10.43 7.67 -26.89
N VAL A 16 -11.66 7.96 -26.49
CA VAL A 16 -11.96 8.78 -25.31
C VAL A 16 -11.46 8.10 -24.03
N ALA A 17 -11.64 6.79 -23.89
CA ALA A 17 -11.12 6.05 -22.75
C ALA A 17 -9.59 6.11 -22.67
N LEU A 18 -8.89 5.93 -23.80
CA LEU A 18 -7.43 6.04 -23.86
C LEU A 18 -6.94 7.46 -23.57
N PHE A 19 -7.62 8.48 -24.10
CA PHE A 19 -7.29 9.87 -23.86
C PHE A 19 -7.50 10.25 -22.38
N MET A 20 -8.66 9.91 -21.82
CA MET A 20 -8.96 10.13 -20.40
C MET A 20 -7.96 9.42 -19.51
N HIS A 21 -7.64 8.16 -19.81
CA HIS A 21 -6.67 7.39 -19.04
C HIS A 21 -5.28 8.04 -19.07
N GLN A 22 -4.76 8.40 -20.25
CA GLN A 22 -3.39 8.88 -20.38
C GLN A 22 -3.21 10.34 -19.96
N PHE A 23 -4.12 11.24 -20.33
CA PHE A 23 -3.94 12.69 -20.20
C PHE A 23 -4.70 13.32 -19.03
N TYR A 24 -5.84 12.73 -18.63
CA TYR A 24 -6.64 13.28 -17.53
C TYR A 24 -6.34 12.56 -16.21
N LEU A 25 -6.44 11.23 -16.22
CA LEU A 25 -6.25 10.38 -15.04
C LEU A 25 -4.78 10.00 -14.80
N HIS A 26 -3.88 10.29 -15.74
CA HIS A 26 -2.45 9.96 -15.66
C HIS A 26 -2.20 8.48 -15.30
N GLY A 27 -3.06 7.60 -15.82
CA GLY A 27 -3.00 6.18 -15.53
C GLY A 27 -1.72 5.56 -16.10
N PRO A 28 -1.08 4.64 -15.39
CA PRO A 28 0.28 4.22 -15.68
C PRO A 28 0.33 3.11 -16.76
N LEU A 29 -0.13 3.38 -17.98
CA LEU A 29 -0.01 2.42 -19.11
C LEU A 29 1.43 1.98 -19.34
N ALA A 30 2.39 2.86 -19.02
CA ALA A 30 3.81 2.56 -19.11
C ALA A 30 4.26 1.39 -18.23
N LEU A 31 3.53 1.09 -17.14
CA LEU A 31 3.85 -0.05 -16.28
C LEU A 31 3.51 -1.39 -16.95
N ALA A 32 2.53 -1.44 -17.86
CA ALA A 32 2.09 -2.66 -18.52
C ALA A 32 3.16 -3.30 -19.42
N TYR A 33 4.17 -2.54 -19.85
CA TYR A 33 5.31 -3.04 -20.62
C TYR A 33 6.66 -2.86 -19.89
N ASN A 34 6.65 -2.41 -18.63
CA ASN A 34 7.86 -2.25 -17.85
C ASN A 34 8.29 -3.58 -17.22
N ARG A 35 9.33 -4.22 -17.77
CA ARG A 35 9.86 -5.49 -17.25
C ARG A 35 10.28 -5.41 -15.78
N ALA A 36 10.83 -4.27 -15.34
CA ALA A 36 11.26 -4.08 -13.95
C ALA A 36 10.06 -4.08 -12.99
N PHE A 37 8.92 -3.51 -13.41
CA PHE A 37 7.67 -3.60 -12.64
C PHE A 37 7.29 -5.07 -12.40
N TYR A 38 7.24 -5.88 -13.46
CA TYR A 38 6.90 -7.30 -13.33
C TYR A 38 7.90 -8.10 -12.49
N LEU A 39 9.21 -7.81 -12.62
CA LEU A 39 10.25 -8.45 -11.82
C LEU A 39 10.11 -8.11 -10.34
N HIS A 40 9.82 -6.86 -9.99
CA HIS A 40 9.56 -6.44 -8.62
C HIS A 40 8.25 -7.00 -8.06
N THR A 41 7.22 -7.21 -8.89
CA THR A 41 5.95 -7.80 -8.46
C THR A 41 5.93 -9.33 -8.47
N LYS A 42 6.95 -10.00 -9.03
CA LYS A 42 6.93 -11.46 -9.23
C LYS A 42 7.07 -12.25 -7.93
N ASN A 43 7.65 -11.65 -6.89
CA ASN A 43 7.88 -12.34 -5.62
C ASN A 43 7.44 -11.49 -4.43
N LEU A 44 6.12 -11.39 -4.24
CA LEU A 44 5.49 -10.63 -3.15
C LEU A 44 5.15 -11.50 -1.93
N HIS A 45 5.66 -12.73 -1.88
CA HIS A 45 5.39 -13.67 -0.79
C HIS A 45 5.75 -13.08 0.58
N PHE A 46 6.82 -12.30 0.64
CA PHE A 46 7.24 -11.59 1.85
C PHE A 46 6.22 -10.52 2.33
N LEU A 47 5.41 -9.96 1.43
CA LEU A 47 4.29 -9.07 1.80
C LEU A 47 3.07 -9.88 2.24
N GLU A 48 2.80 -11.01 1.59
CA GLU A 48 1.68 -11.87 1.96
C GLU A 48 1.86 -12.42 3.37
N GLU A 49 3.06 -12.88 3.70
CA GLU A 49 3.40 -13.31 5.07
C GLU A 49 3.17 -12.20 6.10
N LEU A 50 3.54 -10.96 5.77
CA LEU A 50 3.34 -9.79 6.64
C LEU A 50 1.85 -9.48 6.83
N VAL A 51 1.11 -9.35 5.73
CA VAL A 51 -0.31 -8.95 5.71
C VAL A 51 -1.19 -10.01 6.38
N ASN A 52 -0.86 -11.29 6.23
CA ASN A 52 -1.63 -12.40 6.81
C ASN A 52 -1.51 -12.51 8.33
N LYS A 53 -0.63 -11.75 8.98
CA LYS A 53 -0.58 -11.66 10.45
C LYS A 53 -1.67 -10.78 11.05
N VAL A 54 -2.35 -10.00 10.22
CA VAL A 54 -3.36 -9.05 10.69
C VAL A 54 -4.77 -9.59 10.39
N PRO A 55 -5.65 -9.69 11.40
CA PRO A 55 -7.06 -10.03 11.20
C PRO A 55 -7.78 -9.05 10.27
N LYS A 56 -8.78 -9.54 9.54
CA LYS A 56 -9.50 -8.77 8.50
C LYS A 56 -10.50 -7.75 9.05
N ASP A 57 -10.80 -7.80 10.35
CA ASP A 57 -11.74 -6.95 11.07
C ASP A 57 -11.05 -5.93 11.99
N ALA A 58 -9.72 -5.97 12.06
CA ALA A 58 -8.93 -5.09 12.92
C ALA A 58 -8.58 -3.76 12.24
N SER A 59 -8.44 -2.70 13.05
CA SER A 59 -7.90 -1.42 12.59
C SER A 59 -6.38 -1.50 12.42
N VAL A 60 -5.87 -0.93 11.31
CA VAL A 60 -4.46 -1.06 10.93
C VAL A 60 -3.87 0.29 10.57
N MET A 61 -2.74 0.61 11.18
CA MET A 61 -1.91 1.72 10.75
C MET A 61 -0.68 1.22 10.00
N THR A 62 -0.47 1.71 8.78
CA THR A 62 0.63 1.25 7.93
C THR A 62 1.06 2.27 6.87
N GLN A 63 2.13 1.97 6.15
CA GLN A 63 2.68 2.80 5.09
C GLN A 63 1.78 2.83 3.84
N ASN A 64 1.93 3.87 3.02
CA ASN A 64 1.06 4.10 1.87
C ASN A 64 1.02 2.94 0.86
N ASN A 65 2.17 2.32 0.59
CA ASN A 65 2.28 1.16 -0.31
C ASN A 65 1.67 -0.13 0.27
N LEU A 66 1.57 -0.25 1.60
CA LEU A 66 0.97 -1.40 2.29
C LEU A 66 -0.52 -1.21 2.53
N ALA A 67 -0.99 0.04 2.70
CA ALA A 67 -2.39 0.36 2.97
C ALA A 67 -3.34 -0.28 1.96
N VAL A 68 -2.94 -0.36 0.69
CA VAL A 68 -3.73 -1.00 -0.39
C VAL A 68 -3.89 -2.52 -0.26
N ARG A 69 -3.12 -3.18 0.63
CA ARG A 69 -3.25 -4.62 0.93
C ARG A 69 -4.27 -4.91 2.03
N PHE A 70 -4.64 -3.88 2.77
CA PHE A 70 -5.61 -3.91 3.84
C PHE A 70 -6.94 -3.33 3.36
N THR A 71 -7.33 -3.59 2.12
CA THR A 71 -8.62 -3.14 1.59
C THR A 71 -9.75 -3.80 2.37
N HIS A 72 -10.81 -3.04 2.66
CA HIS A 72 -12.02 -3.46 3.40
C HIS A 72 -11.90 -3.55 4.92
N GLN A 73 -10.88 -2.94 5.51
CA GLN A 73 -10.73 -2.75 6.96
C GLN A 73 -10.47 -1.27 7.28
N ASP A 74 -10.51 -0.90 8.55
CA ASP A 74 -10.15 0.45 8.98
C ASP A 74 -8.63 0.65 8.83
N VAL A 75 -8.22 1.45 7.84
CA VAL A 75 -6.81 1.65 7.49
C VAL A 75 -6.43 3.11 7.69
N MET A 76 -5.38 3.29 8.47
CA MET A 76 -4.79 4.58 8.78
C MET A 76 -3.39 4.65 8.20
N LEU A 77 -3.02 5.81 7.65
CA LEU A 77 -1.65 6.03 7.23
C LEU A 77 -0.75 6.17 8.46
N LEU A 78 0.47 5.62 8.36
CA LEU A 78 1.47 5.68 9.40
C LEU A 78 1.80 7.13 9.79
N ARG A 79 1.87 7.38 11.09
CA ARG A 79 2.19 8.68 11.69
C ARG A 79 3.08 8.50 12.92
N ASP A 80 3.89 9.51 13.21
CA ASP A 80 4.72 9.54 14.43
C ASP A 80 3.84 9.53 15.70
N ASN A 81 2.62 10.07 15.64
CA ASN A 81 1.67 10.17 16.74
C ASN A 81 0.60 9.06 16.72
N TYR A 82 1.01 7.82 16.40
CA TYR A 82 0.11 6.66 16.30
C TYR A 82 -0.80 6.46 17.53
N GLU A 83 -0.32 6.82 18.73
CA GLU A 83 -1.06 6.76 20.00
C GLU A 83 -2.39 7.51 19.97
N VAL A 84 -2.49 8.62 19.21
CA VAL A 84 -3.71 9.43 19.08
C VAL A 84 -4.81 8.66 18.34
N TYR A 85 -4.41 7.81 17.40
CA TYR A 85 -5.31 7.01 16.58
C TYR A 85 -5.59 5.64 17.19
N ASN A 86 -4.64 5.14 17.99
CA ASN A 86 -4.77 3.92 18.80
C ASN A 86 -5.22 2.67 18.01
N PRO A 87 -4.56 2.34 16.87
CA PRO A 87 -4.94 1.22 16.01
C PRO A 87 -4.71 -0.13 16.71
N ASP A 88 -5.45 -1.16 16.30
CA ASP A 88 -5.25 -2.53 16.82
C ASP A 88 -3.92 -3.12 16.37
N TYR A 89 -3.49 -2.79 15.13
CA TYR A 89 -2.22 -3.22 14.58
C TYR A 89 -1.45 -2.09 13.93
N ILE A 90 -0.12 -2.14 14.05
CA ILE A 90 0.82 -1.28 13.33
C ILE A 90 1.74 -2.17 12.49
N VAL A 91 1.73 -1.96 11.18
CA VAL A 91 2.48 -2.79 10.23
C VAL A 91 3.53 -1.96 9.52
N LEU A 92 4.78 -2.41 9.60
CA LEU A 92 5.95 -1.73 9.03
C LEU A 92 6.71 -2.65 8.06
N ASP A 93 7.11 -2.09 6.93
CA ASP A 93 8.11 -2.59 6.01
C ASP A 93 9.20 -1.53 5.86
N LEU A 94 10.36 -1.75 6.49
CA LEU A 94 11.45 -0.78 6.60
C LEU A 94 12.61 -1.08 5.63
N ARG A 95 12.42 -2.00 4.68
CA ARG A 95 13.43 -2.34 3.66
C ARG A 95 13.95 -1.08 2.96
N ASP A 96 15.22 -1.13 2.59
CA ASP A 96 15.88 -0.03 1.91
C ASP A 96 15.37 0.18 0.48
N GLU A 97 15.78 1.28 -0.14
CA GLU A 97 15.43 1.67 -1.52
C GLU A 97 13.93 1.85 -1.80
N GLN A 98 13.10 1.94 -0.75
CA GLN A 98 11.70 2.29 -0.90
C GLN A 98 11.53 3.74 -1.32
N ASN A 99 10.50 3.99 -2.13
CA ASN A 99 10.14 5.36 -2.52
C ASN A 99 9.86 6.20 -1.27
N PRO A 100 10.43 7.42 -1.11
CA PRO A 100 10.20 8.26 0.07
C PRO A 100 8.72 8.52 0.39
N ASN A 101 7.86 8.52 -0.62
CA ASN A 101 6.40 8.69 -0.46
C ASN A 101 5.73 7.53 0.30
N VAL A 102 6.40 6.40 0.48
CA VAL A 102 5.96 5.29 1.34
C VAL A 102 5.79 5.77 2.79
N PHE A 103 6.70 6.63 3.25
CA PHE A 103 6.76 7.15 4.62
C PHE A 103 6.12 8.54 4.73
N PHE A 104 5.16 8.86 3.87
CA PHE A 104 4.54 10.18 3.83
C PHE A 104 3.89 10.56 5.17
N GLY A 105 4.40 11.65 5.77
CA GLY A 105 3.96 12.17 7.07
C GLY A 105 4.54 11.46 8.29
N LEU A 106 5.61 10.69 8.08
CA LEU A 106 6.55 10.24 9.10
C LEU A 106 7.78 11.14 9.09
N LYS A 107 8.28 11.55 10.26
CA LYS A 107 9.54 12.32 10.33
C LYS A 107 10.77 11.44 10.27
N ASP A 108 10.72 10.32 11.00
CA ASP A 108 11.85 9.41 11.16
C ASP A 108 11.35 7.99 11.44
N LYS A 109 11.66 7.08 10.51
CA LYS A 109 11.25 5.67 10.57
C LYS A 109 11.98 4.89 11.65
N ASP A 110 13.24 5.21 11.92
CA ASP A 110 14.09 4.48 12.84
C ASP A 110 13.76 4.87 14.29
N SER A 111 13.47 6.15 14.50
CA SER A 111 12.93 6.64 15.77
C SER A 111 11.57 6.01 16.08
N LEU A 112 10.63 5.98 15.13
CA LEU A 112 9.32 5.35 15.32
C LEU A 112 9.46 3.87 15.71
N LEU A 113 10.29 3.11 14.99
CA LEU A 113 10.53 1.70 15.31
C LEU A 113 11.05 1.55 16.75
N THR A 114 12.03 2.37 17.13
CA THR A 114 12.61 2.34 18.48
C THR A 114 11.55 2.63 19.56
N PHE A 115 10.61 3.53 19.30
CA PHE A 115 9.49 3.79 20.20
C PHE A 115 8.54 2.60 20.29
N LEU A 116 8.12 2.04 19.17
CA LEU A 116 7.19 0.89 19.13
C LEU A 116 7.77 -0.35 19.82
N LEU A 117 9.08 -0.61 19.67
CA LEU A 117 9.76 -1.72 20.35
C LEU A 117 9.80 -1.56 21.88
N ARG A 118 9.62 -0.35 22.41
CA ARG A 118 9.62 -0.05 23.85
C ARG A 118 8.23 0.25 24.40
N ASP A 119 7.24 0.42 23.52
CA ASP A 119 5.87 0.69 23.93
C ASP A 119 5.30 -0.53 24.66
N LYS A 120 4.70 -0.30 25.83
CA LYS A 120 4.09 -1.36 26.63
C LYS A 120 2.71 -1.74 26.11
N ASN A 121 2.04 -0.84 25.39
CA ASN A 121 0.70 -1.01 24.85
C ASN A 121 0.67 -1.88 23.59
N TYR A 122 1.82 -2.06 22.94
CA TYR A 122 1.97 -2.89 21.76
C TYR A 122 2.98 -4.02 22.01
N GLU A 123 2.87 -5.09 21.25
CA GLU A 123 3.84 -6.18 21.19
C GLU A 123 4.11 -6.59 19.74
N ALA A 124 5.37 -6.89 19.44
CA ALA A 124 5.75 -7.40 18.13
C ALA A 124 5.37 -8.89 18.03
N ILE A 125 4.32 -9.18 17.27
CA ILE A 125 3.86 -10.56 17.00
C ILE A 125 4.52 -11.18 15.77
N PHE A 126 5.15 -10.33 14.95
CA PHE A 126 5.93 -10.74 13.79
C PHE A 126 7.09 -9.77 13.61
N GLN A 127 8.29 -10.32 13.41
CA GLN A 127 9.50 -9.56 13.21
C GLN A 127 10.44 -10.32 12.27
N THR A 128 10.94 -9.61 11.26
CA THR A 128 12.08 -10.02 10.44
C THR A 128 13.19 -8.97 10.59
N GLU A 129 14.21 -9.01 9.72
CA GLU A 129 15.25 -7.97 9.70
C GLU A 129 14.66 -6.57 9.44
N TYR A 130 13.65 -6.47 8.58
CA TYR A 130 13.11 -5.19 8.10
C TYR A 130 11.60 -5.02 8.27
N GLN A 131 10.86 -6.07 8.62
CA GLN A 131 9.40 -6.01 8.68
C GLN A 131 8.88 -6.34 10.07
N TYR A 132 7.83 -5.64 10.47
CA TYR A 132 7.28 -5.71 11.82
C TYR A 132 5.75 -5.66 11.78
N VAL A 133 5.13 -6.47 12.64
CA VAL A 133 3.70 -6.35 12.98
C VAL A 133 3.61 -6.21 14.49
N PHE A 134 3.13 -5.05 14.91
CA PHE A 134 2.82 -4.76 16.30
C PHE A 134 1.32 -4.95 16.51
N GLN A 135 0.96 -5.72 17.53
CA GLN A 135 -0.40 -5.90 17.99
C GLN A 135 -0.59 -5.14 19.30
N LYS A 136 -1.72 -4.45 19.44
CA LYS A 136 -2.11 -3.84 20.70
C LYS A 136 -2.51 -4.89 21.74
N LYS A 137 -2.05 -4.70 22.98
CA LYS A 137 -2.37 -5.57 24.13
C LYS A 137 -3.73 -5.29 24.73
#